data_AF-A0A2H3EV53-F1
#
_entry.id   AF-A0A2H3EV53-F1
#
_cell.length_a   1.000
_cell.length_b   1.000
_cell.length_c   1.000
_cell.angle_alpha   90.00
_cell.angle_beta   90.00
_cell.angle_gamma   90.00
#
_symmetry.space_group_name_H-M   'P 1'
#
loop_
_entity.id
_entity.type
_entity.pdbx_description
1 polymer ?
#
loop_
_entity_poly.entity_id
_entity_poly.type
_entity_poly.pdbx_seq_one_letter_code
_entity_poly.pdbx_strand_id
1 'polypeptide(L)'
;MPAAALPPVTGIPDGLDANDISAYNVCLEFENSVTSNSHALIHARVLGYLIIHSPSRTALHEVVKVIHSCVGDHSKLSQLGQTFIDYFIRPCKFFVTV
;
A
#
# COMPACT_ATOMS: atom_id res chain seq x y z
N MET A 1 12.70 3.83 -14.02
CA MET A 1 12.78 2.47 -13.47
C MET A 1 11.36 1.99 -13.27
N PRO A 2 10.95 0.81 -13.75
CA PRO A 2 9.67 0.24 -13.33
C PRO A 2 9.74 0.12 -11.80
N ALA A 3 8.78 0.71 -11.09
CA ALA A 3 8.71 0.52 -9.65
C ALA A 3 8.68 -0.99 -9.37
N ALA A 4 9.43 -1.46 -8.38
CA ALA A 4 9.46 -2.87 -8.03
C ALA A 4 8.03 -3.31 -7.63
N ALA A 5 7.62 -4.50 -8.09
CA ALA A 5 6.36 -5.10 -7.67
C ALA A 5 6.39 -5.38 -6.16
N LEU A 6 5.22 -5.44 -5.51
CA LEU A 6 5.16 -5.91 -4.14
C LEU A 6 5.78 -7.31 -4.03
N PRO A 7 6.60 -7.58 -3.00
CA PRO A 7 7.14 -8.92 -2.82
C PRO A 7 6.01 -9.93 -2.60
N PRO A 8 6.15 -11.19 -3.06
CA PRO A 8 5.21 -12.23 -2.68
C PRO A 8 5.24 -12.42 -1.15
N VAL A 9 4.15 -12.92 -0.57
CA VAL A 9 4.01 -13.13 0.88
C VAL A 9 5.18 -13.92 1.49
N THR A 10 5.75 -14.86 0.73
CA THR A 10 6.91 -15.68 1.14
C THR A 10 8.20 -14.88 1.36
N GLY A 11 8.27 -13.63 0.92
CA GLY A 11 9.42 -12.74 1.09
C GLY A 11 9.24 -11.65 2.15
N ILE A 12 8.17 -11.70 2.94
CA ILE A 12 7.88 -10.68 3.97
C ILE A 12 8.61 -11.03 5.29
N PRO A 13 9.17 -10.05 6.01
CA PRO A 13 9.84 -10.27 7.30
C PRO A 13 8.94 -10.95 8.35
N ASP A 14 9.57 -11.79 9.18
CA ASP A 14 8.93 -12.44 10.33
C ASP A 14 8.38 -11.38 11.29
N GLY A 15 7.09 -11.47 11.64
CA GLY A 15 6.45 -10.57 12.61
C GLY A 15 5.04 -10.11 12.28
N LEU A 16 4.55 -10.37 11.07
CA LEU A 16 3.15 -10.18 10.69
C LEU A 16 2.28 -11.33 11.21
N ASP A 17 1.08 -10.98 11.68
CA ASP A 17 0.08 -11.98 12.03
C ASP A 17 -0.86 -12.32 10.84
N ALA A 18 -1.81 -13.23 11.06
CA ALA A 18 -2.72 -13.67 10.01
C ALA A 18 -3.59 -12.53 9.44
N ASN A 19 -3.92 -11.53 10.27
CA ASN A 19 -4.74 -10.40 9.87
C ASN A 19 -3.93 -9.43 8.99
N ASP A 20 -2.68 -9.18 9.36
CA ASP A 20 -1.76 -8.38 8.56
C ASP A 20 -1.49 -9.03 7.18
N ILE A 21 -1.27 -10.35 7.16
CA ILE A 21 -1.07 -11.12 5.92
C ILE A 21 -2.33 -11.07 5.05
N SER A 22 -3.52 -11.16 5.65
CA SER A 22 -4.78 -11.02 4.92
C SER A 22 -4.89 -9.65 4.24
N ALA A 23 -4.62 -8.55 4.94
CA ALA A 23 -4.63 -7.22 4.33
C ALA A 23 -3.56 -7.06 3.25
N TYR A 24 -2.38 -7.68 3.43
CA TYR A 24 -1.34 -7.67 2.41
C TYR A 24 -1.78 -8.38 1.11
N ASN A 25 -2.48 -9.51 1.24
CA ASN A 25 -3.04 -10.22 0.09
C ASN A 25 -4.05 -9.37 -0.68
N VAL A 26 -4.85 -8.56 0.01
CA VAL A 26 -5.75 -7.59 -0.63
C VAL A 26 -4.97 -6.58 -1.47
N CYS A 27 -3.81 -6.10 -0.99
CA CYS A 27 -2.94 -5.22 -1.76
C CYS A 27 -2.33 -5.91 -2.99
N LEU A 28 -1.92 -7.18 -2.87
CA LEU A 28 -1.42 -7.98 -3.99
C LEU A 28 -2.49 -8.22 -5.06
N GLU A 29 -3.70 -8.62 -4.64
CA GLU A 29 -4.84 -8.81 -5.54
C GLU A 29 -5.17 -7.50 -6.27
N PHE A 30 -5.18 -6.39 -5.54
CA PHE A 30 -5.37 -5.08 -6.14
C PHE A 30 -4.27 -4.73 -7.14
N GLU A 31 -2.98 -4.89 -6.80
CA GLU A 31 -1.87 -4.66 -7.74
C GLU A 31 -2.02 -5.49 -9.03
N ASN A 32 -2.31 -6.79 -8.89
CA ASN A 32 -2.49 -7.72 -10.00
C ASN A 32 -3.70 -7.39 -10.88
N SER A 33 -4.73 -6.74 -10.33
CA SER A 33 -5.91 -6.32 -11.09
C SER A 33 -5.66 -5.08 -11.97
N VAL A 34 -4.59 -4.33 -11.73
CA VAL A 34 -4.31 -3.09 -12.46
C VAL A 34 -3.50 -3.39 -13.73
N THR A 35 -4.14 -3.24 -14.89
CA THR A 35 -3.54 -3.59 -16.18
C THR A 35 -2.73 -2.48 -16.84
N SER A 36 -3.03 -1.20 -16.58
CA SER A 36 -2.36 -0.07 -17.28
C SER A 36 -2.36 1.28 -16.55
N ASN A 37 -3.02 1.40 -15.40
CA ASN A 37 -3.05 2.66 -14.65
C ASN A 37 -1.85 2.78 -13.71
N SER A 38 -0.87 3.59 -14.11
CA SER A 38 0.37 3.79 -13.35
C SER A 38 0.13 4.33 -11.93
N HIS A 39 -0.89 5.14 -11.71
CA HIS A 39 -1.21 5.68 -10.38
C HIS A 39 -1.84 4.63 -9.47
N ALA A 40 -2.78 3.84 -9.99
CA ALA A 40 -3.39 2.76 -9.21
C ALA A 40 -2.36 1.70 -8.80
N LEU A 41 -1.38 1.41 -9.65
CA LEU A 41 -0.23 0.56 -9.30
C LEU A 41 0.60 1.15 -8.15
N ILE A 42 0.88 2.46 -8.19
CA ILE A 42 1.60 3.14 -7.11
C ILE A 42 0.79 3.05 -5.80
N HIS A 43 -0.52 3.25 -5.87
CA HIS A 43 -1.40 3.18 -4.69
C HIS A 43 -1.38 1.78 -4.05
N ALA A 44 -1.52 0.72 -4.85
CA ALA A 44 -1.44 -0.66 -4.37
C ALA A 44 -0.10 -0.93 -3.66
N ARG A 45 1.01 -0.50 -4.28
CA ARG A 45 2.36 -0.68 -3.74
C ARG A 45 2.61 0.10 -2.46
N VAL A 46 2.09 1.33 -2.37
CA VAL A 46 2.17 2.13 -1.15
C VAL A 46 1.44 1.42 -0.01
N LEU A 47 0.24 0.89 -0.25
CA LEU A 47 -0.51 0.17 0.78
C LEU A 47 0.25 -1.07 1.27
N GLY A 48 0.78 -1.90 0.36
CA GLY A 48 1.59 -3.06 0.74
C GLY A 48 2.90 -2.67 1.46
N TYR A 49 3.55 -1.59 1.02
CA TYR A 49 4.74 -1.06 1.68
C TYR A 49 4.45 -0.63 3.12
N LEU A 50 3.32 0.02 3.38
CA LEU A 50 2.94 0.46 4.72
C LEU A 50 2.68 -0.71 5.68
N ILE A 51 2.29 -1.88 5.17
CA ILE A 51 2.18 -3.09 5.98
C ILE A 51 3.57 -3.62 6.35
N ILE A 52 4.47 -3.75 5.37
CA ILE A 52 5.82 -4.31 5.58
C ILE A 52 6.68 -3.39 6.46
N HIS A 53 6.60 -2.08 6.22
CA HIS A 53 7.50 -1.09 6.80
C HIS A 53 6.78 -0.14 7.76
N SER A 54 5.69 -0.59 8.37
CA SER A 54 4.97 0.22 9.35
C SER A 54 5.92 0.64 10.50
N PRO A 55 5.91 1.92 10.92
CA PRO A 55 6.82 2.40 11.95
C PRO A 55 6.49 1.88 13.36
N SER A 56 5.30 1.30 13.57
CA SER A 56 4.88 0.69 14.83
C SER A 56 3.74 -0.31 14.64
N ARG A 57 3.55 -1.21 15.61
CA ARG A 57 2.40 -2.13 15.63
C ARG A 57 1.06 -1.39 15.65
N THR A 58 0.96 -0.24 16.34
CA THR A 58 -0.27 0.56 16.37
C THR A 58 -0.58 1.15 15.00
N ALA A 59 0.43 1.70 14.31
CA ALA A 59 0.25 2.21 12.95
C ALA A 59 -0.11 1.08 11.97
N LEU A 60 0.52 -0.09 12.10
CA LEU A 60 0.21 -1.27 11.30
C LEU A 60 -1.26 -1.68 11.49
N HIS A 61 -1.71 -1.76 12.74
CA HIS A 61 -3.09 -2.13 13.05
C HIS A 61 -4.11 -1.19 12.39
N GLU A 62 -3.89 0.12 12.44
CA GLU A 62 -4.78 1.08 11.78
C GLU A 62 -4.73 0.95 10.26
N VAL A 63 -3.54 0.77 9.65
CA VAL A 63 -3.41 0.54 8.20
C VAL A 63 -4.17 -0.71 7.76
N VAL A 64 -3.98 -1.83 8.45
CA VAL A 64 -4.64 -3.12 8.17
C VAL A 64 -6.15 -2.98 8.28
N LYS A 65 -6.63 -2.35 9.35
CA LYS A 65 -8.05 -2.09 9.58
C LYS A 65 -8.69 -1.25 8.45
N VAL A 66 -8.03 -0.17 8.00
CA VAL A 66 -8.59 0.65 6.92
C VAL A 66 -8.53 -0.05 5.57
N ILE A 67 -7.50 -0.87 5.31
CA ILE A 67 -7.44 -1.72 4.10
C ILE A 67 -8.59 -2.72 4.10
N HIS A 68 -8.83 -3.40 5.22
CA HIS A 68 -9.94 -4.36 5.34
C HIS A 68 -11.30 -3.72 5.14
N SER A 69 -11.49 -2.46 5.56
CA SER A 69 -12.73 -1.73 5.32
C SER A 69 -13.04 -1.48 3.84
N CYS A 70 -12.04 -1.65 2.96
CA CYS A 70 -12.11 -1.39 1.52
C CYS A 70 -12.00 -2.67 0.67
N VAL A 71 -12.07 -3.87 1.28
CA VAL A 71 -11.98 -5.15 0.58
C VAL A 71 -13.06 -5.26 -0.50
N GLY A 72 -12.65 -5.71 -1.69
CA GLY A 72 -13.54 -5.87 -2.86
C GLY A 72 -13.86 -4.57 -3.61
N ASP A 73 -13.39 -3.41 -3.14
CA ASP A 73 -13.61 -2.11 -3.78
C ASP A 73 -12.28 -1.46 -4.18
N HIS A 74 -11.82 -1.75 -5.40
CA HIS A 74 -10.55 -1.25 -5.93
C HIS A 74 -10.52 0.27 -6.08
N SER A 75 -11.68 0.92 -6.24
CA SER A 75 -11.76 2.38 -6.30
C SER A 75 -11.42 2.99 -4.93
N LYS A 76 -12.00 2.44 -3.86
CA LYS A 76 -11.69 2.86 -2.49
C LYS A 76 -10.25 2.54 -2.10
N LEU A 77 -9.72 1.37 -2.49
CA LEU A 77 -8.30 1.05 -2.27
C LEU A 77 -7.37 2.04 -2.97
N SER A 78 -7.69 2.43 -4.21
CA SER A 78 -6.94 3.47 -4.92
C SER A 78 -7.01 4.82 -4.20
N GLN A 79 -8.19 5.26 -3.76
CA GLN A 79 -8.36 6.50 -3.01
C GLN A 79 -7.62 6.46 -1.66
N LEU A 80 -7.61 5.31 -0.99
CA LEU A 80 -6.88 5.11 0.25
C LEU A 80 -5.37 5.26 0.04
N GLY A 81 -4.82 4.63 -1.01
CA GLY A 81 -3.41 4.78 -1.36
C GLY A 81 -3.03 6.23 -1.65
N GLN A 82 -3.86 6.95 -2.42
CA GLN A 82 -3.69 8.39 -2.65
C GLN A 82 -3.69 9.19 -1.33
N THR A 83 -4.62 8.88 -0.42
CA THR A 83 -4.71 9.54 0.90
C THR A 83 -3.44 9.33 1.72
N PHE A 84 -2.87 8.13 1.73
CA PHE A 84 -1.61 7.88 2.41
C PHE A 84 -0.44 8.68 1.79
N ILE A 85 -0.40 8.80 0.47
CA ILE A 85 0.62 9.58 -0.22
C ILE A 85 0.52 11.07 0.16
N ASP A 86 -0.68 11.63 0.13
CA ASP A 86 -0.90 13.07 0.33
C ASP A 86 -0.71 13.53 1.77
N TYR A 87 -1.10 12.70 2.74
CA TYR A 87 -1.14 13.08 4.15
C TYR A 87 0.00 12.51 4.99
N PHE A 88 0.51 11.32 4.66
CA PHE A 88 1.44 10.61 5.54
C PHE A 88 2.85 10.46 4.95
N ILE A 89 2.96 10.21 3.64
CA ILE A 89 4.27 10.05 2.98
C ILE A 89 4.82 11.40 2.54
N ARG A 90 3.94 12.30 2.03
CA ARG A 90 4.25 13.62 1.46
C ARG A 90 5.58 13.66 0.69
N PRO A 91 5.56 13.39 -0.63
CA PRO A 91 6.75 13.54 -1.45
C PRO A 91 7.36 14.94 -1.27
N CYS A 92 8.66 15.01 -0.97
CA CYS A 92 9.39 16.27 -0.94
C CYS A 92 9.26 16.94 -2.32
N LYS A 93 8.48 18.03 -2.40
CA LYS A 93 8.35 18.84 -3.62
C LYS A 93 9.55 19.77 -3.69
N PHE A 94 10.59 19.36 -4.42
CA PHE A 94 11.68 20.27 -4.78
C PHE A 94 11.18 21.22 -5.86
N PHE A 95 10.96 22.48 -5.51
CA PHE A 95 10.73 23.52 -6.49
C PHE A 95 12.08 23.83 -7.16
N VAL A 96 12.23 23.45 -8.43
CA VAL A 96 13.31 23.97 -9.26
C VAL A 96 12.89 25.38 -9.64
N THR A 97 13.45 26.38 -8.97
CA THR A 97 13.34 27.78 -9.40
C THR A 97 14.17 27.91 -10.68
N VAL A 98 13.50 28.09 -11.82
CA VAL A 98 14.13 28.45 -13.11
C VAL A 98 14.22 29.96 -13.20
#